data_AF-A0A522AAE6-F1
#
_entry.id   AF-A0A522AAE6-F1
#
_cell.length_a   1.000
_cell.length_b   1.000
_cell.length_c   1.000
_cell.angle_alpha   90.00
_cell.angle_beta   90.00
_cell.angle_gamma   90.00
#
_symmetry.space_group_name_H-M   'P 1'
#
loop_
_entity.id
_entity.type
_entity.pdbx_description
1 polymer ?
#
loop_
_entity_poly.entity_id
_entity_poly.type
_entity_poly.pdbx_seq_one_letter_code
_entity_poly.pdbx_strand_id
1 'polypeptide(L)'
;MKKFRLQLAIAVALMIVVGWVMFHESRSPTYRGRTVREWALRTDARDRAAEEMVKTLGDQAVPELVRLLNYDDPLWQRAARKYAPRLPARWRNSLLEKAGLPQRVGVRCAAATALGVIGAPATNAIPALGRALRTDHHQVRWNASAALWRIGRESLPVLTEALQDSDVTTLRASAFALAELGPDAAPAIPALINALKHPSQDVRDAVNISLARIGAPSVSTLTNLLAHGDLRAREAAVQTIMKFQLSVRLTVPALAKLAVEADSPISRQQAVEALGNIRLPTNPAIKALTTALQDREKNVRLAAANALALMPARAQPAISNLTACLSDESPEVRQAAANALSVIGPATNASPVSER
;
A
#
# COMPACT_ATOMS: atom_id res chain seq x y z
N MET A 1 -53.89 13.17 -32.01
CA MET A 1 -53.37 14.55 -31.82
C MET A 1 -52.81 14.83 -30.42
N LYS A 2 -53.47 14.45 -29.30
CA LYS A 2 -52.98 14.76 -27.94
C LYS A 2 -51.60 14.16 -27.60
N LYS A 3 -51.32 12.90 -27.96
CA LYS A 3 -50.00 12.26 -27.73
C LYS A 3 -48.85 12.96 -28.47
N PHE A 4 -49.09 13.45 -29.68
CA PHE A 4 -48.09 14.17 -30.49
C PHE A 4 -47.76 15.54 -29.89
N ARG A 5 -48.76 16.29 -29.42
CA ARG A 5 -48.55 17.58 -28.74
C ARG A 5 -47.78 17.42 -27.43
N LEU A 6 -48.04 16.35 -26.68
CA LEU A 6 -47.30 16.06 -25.44
C LEU A 6 -45.83 15.72 -25.71
N GLN A 7 -45.55 14.90 -26.73
CA GLN A 7 -44.18 14.58 -27.13
C GLN A 7 -43.41 15.81 -27.64
N LEU A 8 -44.08 16.68 -28.40
CA LEU A 8 -43.51 17.95 -28.87
C LEU A 8 -43.19 18.90 -27.71
N ALA A 9 -44.10 19.02 -26.73
CA ALA A 9 -43.89 19.85 -25.55
C ALA A 9 -42.72 19.35 -24.69
N ILE A 10 -42.60 18.03 -24.50
CA ILE A 10 -41.45 17.42 -23.79
C ILE A 10 -40.15 17.71 -24.55
N ALA A 11 -40.14 17.57 -25.89
CA ALA A 11 -38.96 17.83 -26.70
C ALA A 11 -38.51 19.30 -26.66
N VAL A 12 -39.46 20.25 -26.69
CA VAL A 12 -39.18 21.69 -26.58
C VAL A 12 -38.67 22.05 -25.19
N ALA A 13 -39.29 21.52 -24.13
CA ALA A 13 -38.80 21.71 -22.76
C ALA A 13 -37.39 21.13 -22.58
N LEU A 14 -37.10 19.97 -23.16
CA LEU A 14 -35.75 19.39 -23.16
C LEU A 14 -34.76 20.28 -23.91
N MET A 15 -35.14 20.86 -25.05
CA MET A 15 -34.28 21.79 -25.79
C MET A 15 -34.02 23.09 -25.04
N ILE A 16 -35.01 23.63 -24.32
CA ILE A 16 -34.83 24.85 -23.51
C ILE A 16 -33.90 24.55 -22.32
N VAL A 17 -34.10 23.42 -21.63
CA VAL A 17 -33.23 23.02 -20.52
C VAL A 17 -31.81 22.73 -21.04
N VAL A 18 -31.65 22.04 -22.17
CA VAL A 18 -30.35 21.80 -22.79
C VAL A 18 -29.70 23.11 -23.23
N GLY A 19 -30.45 24.02 -23.85
CA GLY A 19 -29.95 25.34 -24.26
C GLY A 19 -29.51 26.19 -23.07
N TRP A 20 -30.28 26.18 -21.98
CA TRP A 20 -29.93 26.87 -20.73
C TRP A 20 -28.70 26.25 -20.06
N VAL A 21 -28.61 24.92 -19.98
CA VAL A 21 -27.44 24.20 -19.46
C VAL A 21 -26.20 24.50 -20.30
N MET A 22 -26.31 24.43 -21.64
CA MET A 22 -25.19 24.73 -22.54
C MET A 22 -24.73 26.19 -22.45
N PHE A 23 -25.67 27.13 -22.31
CA PHE A 23 -25.38 28.56 -22.15
C PHE A 23 -24.74 28.90 -20.79
N HIS A 24 -24.97 28.08 -19.76
CA HIS A 24 -24.36 28.26 -18.45
C HIS A 24 -23.02 27.53 -18.30
N GLU A 25 -22.86 26.34 -18.91
CA GLU A 25 -21.58 25.62 -18.98
C GLU A 25 -20.51 26.42 -19.74
N SER A 26 -20.90 27.22 -20.74
CA SER A 26 -20.01 28.04 -21.57
C SER A 26 -19.40 29.25 -20.86
N ARG A 27 -19.72 29.53 -19.59
CA ARG A 27 -19.14 30.64 -18.81
C ARG A 27 -17.90 30.25 -17.99
N SER A 28 -17.28 29.11 -18.29
CA SER A 28 -16.04 28.72 -17.63
C SER A 28 -14.89 29.59 -18.14
N PRO A 29 -14.04 30.16 -17.26
CA PRO A 29 -12.91 30.97 -17.69
C PRO A 29 -11.99 30.17 -18.62
N THR A 30 -11.64 30.78 -19.75
CA THR A 30 -10.78 30.17 -20.77
C THR A 30 -9.34 30.64 -20.59
N TYR A 31 -8.40 29.70 -20.65
CA TYR A 31 -6.96 29.95 -20.55
C TYR A 31 -6.30 29.52 -21.84
N ARG A 32 -5.67 30.47 -22.54
CA ARG A 32 -5.13 30.28 -23.91
C ARG A 32 -6.17 29.66 -24.87
N GLY A 33 -7.41 30.14 -24.79
CA GLY A 33 -8.50 29.71 -25.66
C GLY A 33 -9.13 28.36 -25.32
N ARG A 34 -8.80 27.75 -24.17
CA ARG A 34 -9.36 26.47 -23.72
C ARG A 34 -9.83 26.50 -22.28
N THR A 35 -10.81 25.70 -21.93
CA THR A 35 -11.32 25.58 -20.55
C THR A 35 -10.42 24.70 -19.68
N VAL A 36 -10.55 24.80 -18.35
CA VAL A 36 -9.85 23.91 -17.40
C VAL A 36 -10.19 22.44 -17.68
N ARG A 37 -11.43 22.13 -18.06
CA ARG A 37 -11.85 20.77 -18.44
C ARG A 37 -11.08 20.25 -19.64
N GLU A 38 -10.94 21.05 -20.69
CA GLU A 38 -10.20 20.67 -21.90
C GLU A 38 -8.71 20.47 -21.62
N TRP A 39 -8.13 21.32 -20.78
CA TRP A 39 -6.76 21.13 -20.33
C TRP A 39 -6.59 19.84 -19.52
N ALA A 40 -7.47 19.59 -18.54
CA ALA A 40 -7.43 18.37 -17.73
C ALA A 40 -7.55 17.10 -18.58
N LEU A 41 -8.47 17.06 -19.56
CA LEU A 41 -8.64 15.92 -20.46
C LEU A 41 -7.37 15.63 -21.27
N ARG A 42 -6.61 16.65 -21.65
CA ARG A 42 -5.33 16.49 -22.34
C ARG A 42 -4.19 16.08 -21.41
N THR A 43 -4.23 16.50 -20.15
CA THR A 43 -3.30 16.02 -19.12
C THR A 43 -3.39 14.51 -18.96
N ASP A 44 -4.59 13.94 -18.96
CA ASP A 44 -4.79 12.48 -18.90
C ASP A 44 -4.22 11.75 -20.13
N ALA A 45 -4.25 12.41 -21.29
CA ALA A 45 -3.59 11.95 -22.51
C ALA A 45 -2.05 12.16 -22.52
N ARG A 46 -1.46 12.56 -21.38
CA ARG A 46 -0.02 12.83 -21.19
C ARG A 46 0.53 13.92 -22.11
N ASP A 47 -0.30 14.90 -22.43
CA ASP A 47 0.11 16.07 -23.19
C ASP A 47 0.92 17.03 -22.31
N ARG A 48 2.21 17.19 -22.62
CA ARG A 48 3.13 18.06 -21.87
C ARG A 48 2.67 19.51 -21.83
N ALA A 49 2.11 20.03 -22.92
CA ALA A 49 1.63 21.42 -22.95
C ALA A 49 0.43 21.60 -22.02
N ALA A 50 -0.41 20.58 -21.87
CA ALA A 50 -1.52 20.60 -20.92
C ALA A 50 -1.03 20.50 -19.48
N GLU A 51 -0.03 19.66 -19.20
CA GLU A 51 0.59 19.57 -17.87
C GLU A 51 1.21 20.90 -17.43
N GLU A 52 1.98 21.55 -18.30
CA GLU A 52 2.56 22.87 -18.04
C GLU A 52 1.47 23.93 -17.82
N MET A 53 0.41 23.90 -18.60
CA MET A 53 -0.71 24.82 -18.41
C MET A 53 -1.42 24.59 -17.07
N VAL A 54 -1.73 23.36 -16.71
CA VAL A 54 -2.35 23.04 -15.42
C VAL A 54 -1.43 23.45 -14.25
N LYS A 55 -0.11 23.26 -14.37
CA LYS A 55 0.86 23.75 -13.38
C LYS A 55 0.88 25.26 -13.26
N THR A 56 0.87 25.98 -14.38
CA THR A 56 0.88 27.46 -14.36
C THR A 56 -0.40 28.05 -13.79
N LEU A 57 -1.55 27.39 -13.98
CA LEU A 57 -2.80 27.80 -13.34
C LEU A 57 -2.78 27.57 -11.82
N GLY A 58 -2.17 26.46 -11.39
CA GLY A 58 -2.03 26.10 -9.97
C GLY A 58 -3.37 26.17 -9.24
N ASP A 59 -3.40 26.92 -8.14
CA ASP A 59 -4.57 27.06 -7.25
C ASP A 59 -5.82 27.60 -7.96
N GLN A 60 -5.67 28.39 -9.02
CA GLN A 60 -6.80 28.95 -9.76
C GLN A 60 -7.63 27.86 -10.45
N ALA A 61 -7.02 26.75 -10.84
CA ALA A 61 -7.72 25.63 -11.48
C ALA A 61 -8.38 24.70 -10.45
N VAL A 62 -7.96 24.72 -9.19
CA VAL A 62 -8.36 23.75 -8.16
C VAL A 62 -9.88 23.68 -7.95
N PRO A 63 -10.63 24.79 -7.79
CA PRO A 63 -12.08 24.72 -7.56
C PRO A 63 -12.82 24.03 -8.71
N GLU A 64 -12.42 24.35 -9.95
CA GLU A 64 -13.04 23.77 -11.14
C GLU A 64 -12.64 22.30 -11.32
N LEU A 65 -11.40 21.93 -11.05
CA LEU A 65 -10.97 20.53 -11.04
C LEU A 65 -11.69 19.71 -9.97
N VAL A 66 -11.94 20.27 -8.79
CA VAL A 66 -12.77 19.63 -7.74
C VAL A 66 -14.21 19.42 -8.21
N ARG A 67 -14.78 20.37 -8.97
CA ARG A 67 -16.10 20.20 -9.61
C ARG A 67 -16.08 19.05 -10.62
N LEU A 68 -15.06 18.98 -11.47
CA LEU A 68 -14.88 17.93 -12.47
C LEU A 68 -14.61 16.55 -11.84
N LEU A 69 -13.94 16.49 -10.69
CA LEU A 69 -13.73 15.24 -9.94
C LEU A 69 -15.04 14.61 -9.43
N ASN A 70 -16.08 15.43 -9.24
CA ASN A 70 -17.43 15.02 -8.87
C ASN A 70 -18.40 14.99 -10.07
N TYR A 71 -17.88 15.14 -11.30
CA TYR A 71 -18.71 15.17 -12.50
C TYR A 71 -19.53 13.88 -12.67
N ASP A 72 -20.79 14.04 -13.03
CA ASP A 72 -21.68 12.98 -13.48
C ASP A 72 -22.27 13.36 -14.85
N ASP A 73 -22.56 12.36 -15.68
CA ASP A 73 -23.14 12.63 -16.99
C ASP A 73 -24.52 13.30 -16.82
N PRO A 74 -24.80 14.41 -17.52
CA PRO A 74 -26.09 15.08 -17.46
C PRO A 74 -27.26 14.11 -17.69
N LEU A 75 -28.36 14.34 -16.97
CA LEU A 75 -29.55 13.48 -17.02
C LEU A 75 -30.07 13.28 -18.46
N TRP A 76 -29.98 14.31 -19.30
CA TRP A 76 -30.40 14.23 -20.69
C TRP A 76 -29.51 13.30 -21.52
N GLN A 77 -28.19 13.23 -21.27
CA GLN A 77 -27.29 12.30 -21.96
C GLN A 77 -27.58 10.87 -21.54
N ARG A 78 -27.81 10.65 -20.25
CA ARG A 78 -28.23 9.35 -19.70
C ARG A 78 -29.57 8.92 -20.29
N ALA A 79 -30.55 9.83 -20.35
CA ALA A 79 -31.87 9.59 -20.94
C ALA A 79 -31.77 9.35 -22.45
N ALA A 80 -31.00 10.15 -23.18
CA ALA A 80 -30.75 9.99 -24.60
C ALA A 80 -30.24 8.59 -24.90
N ARG A 81 -29.22 8.11 -24.19
CA ARG A 81 -28.68 6.75 -24.37
C ARG A 81 -29.68 5.66 -23.98
N LYS A 82 -30.42 5.85 -22.88
CA LYS A 82 -31.42 4.87 -22.40
C LYS A 82 -32.58 4.70 -23.39
N TYR A 83 -33.03 5.78 -24.03
CA TYR A 83 -34.24 5.77 -24.86
C TYR A 83 -33.94 5.77 -26.38
N ALA A 84 -32.70 6.08 -26.80
CA ALA A 84 -32.28 6.06 -28.19
C ALA A 84 -32.60 4.75 -28.94
N PRO A 85 -32.48 3.54 -28.36
CA PRO A 85 -32.85 2.30 -29.04
C PRO A 85 -34.33 2.22 -29.46
N ARG A 86 -35.20 3.01 -28.84
CA ARG A 86 -36.65 3.06 -29.13
C ARG A 86 -37.04 4.10 -30.18
N LEU A 87 -36.08 4.87 -30.70
CA LEU A 87 -36.31 5.95 -31.65
C LEU A 87 -36.04 5.50 -33.10
N PRO A 88 -36.69 6.12 -34.10
CA PRO A 88 -36.37 5.90 -35.51
C PRO A 88 -34.89 6.21 -35.82
N ALA A 89 -34.28 5.45 -36.74
CA ALA A 89 -32.84 5.45 -36.99
C ALA A 89 -32.21 6.85 -37.18
N ARG A 90 -32.87 7.73 -37.95
CA ARG A 90 -32.42 9.11 -38.18
C ARG A 90 -32.29 9.95 -36.90
N TRP A 91 -33.24 9.81 -35.98
CA TRP A 91 -33.25 10.53 -34.70
C TRP A 91 -32.33 9.87 -33.69
N ARG A 92 -32.29 8.54 -33.67
CA ARG A 92 -31.40 7.76 -32.83
C ARG A 92 -29.93 8.14 -33.07
N ASN A 93 -29.50 8.17 -34.33
CA ASN A 93 -28.10 8.43 -34.66
C ASN A 93 -27.70 9.86 -34.30
N SER A 94 -28.51 10.86 -34.67
CA SER A 94 -28.23 12.26 -34.31
C SER A 94 -28.27 12.51 -32.78
N LEU A 95 -29.19 11.86 -32.07
CA LEU A 95 -29.29 11.99 -30.61
C LEU A 95 -28.11 11.32 -29.90
N LEU A 96 -27.68 10.14 -30.34
CA LEU A 96 -26.51 9.44 -29.78
C LEU A 96 -25.21 10.18 -30.10
N GLU A 97 -25.08 10.71 -31.31
CA GLU A 97 -23.94 11.55 -31.72
C GLU A 97 -23.82 12.78 -30.81
N LYS A 98 -24.92 13.51 -30.58
CA LYS A 98 -24.94 14.65 -29.66
C LYS A 98 -24.74 14.27 -28.20
N ALA A 99 -25.27 13.14 -27.76
CA ALA A 99 -25.12 12.67 -26.37
C ALA A 99 -23.71 12.16 -26.07
N GLY A 100 -22.96 11.71 -27.09
CA GLY A 100 -21.60 11.19 -26.96
C GLY A 100 -21.48 9.95 -26.08
N LEU A 101 -20.24 9.49 -25.89
CA LEU A 101 -19.91 8.41 -24.94
C LEU A 101 -20.00 8.91 -23.48
N PRO A 102 -20.26 8.02 -22.50
CA PRO A 102 -20.17 8.36 -21.09
C PRO A 102 -18.80 8.96 -20.76
N GLN A 103 -18.79 10.22 -20.33
CA GLN A 103 -17.54 10.92 -20.00
C GLN A 103 -17.29 10.94 -18.50
N ARG A 104 -18.26 10.52 -17.68
CA ARG A 104 -18.17 10.50 -16.22
C ARG A 104 -16.82 10.04 -15.71
N VAL A 105 -16.38 8.85 -16.13
CA VAL A 105 -15.12 8.27 -15.64
C VAL A 105 -13.92 9.07 -16.15
N GLY A 106 -13.87 9.35 -17.45
CA GLY A 106 -12.76 10.07 -18.08
C GLY A 106 -12.55 11.47 -17.50
N VAL A 107 -13.63 12.24 -17.31
CA VAL A 107 -13.57 13.59 -16.72
C VAL A 107 -13.08 13.54 -15.27
N ARG A 108 -13.54 12.58 -14.47
CA ARG A 108 -13.09 12.41 -13.09
C ARG A 108 -11.62 11.97 -13.00
N CYS A 109 -11.19 11.07 -13.89
CA CYS A 109 -9.79 10.64 -13.98
C CYS A 109 -8.88 11.81 -14.37
N ALA A 110 -9.26 12.54 -15.42
CA ALA A 110 -8.56 13.72 -15.89
C ALA A 110 -8.45 14.81 -14.81
N ALA A 111 -9.53 15.05 -14.05
CA ALA A 111 -9.53 15.98 -12.95
C ALA A 111 -8.55 15.58 -11.84
N ALA A 112 -8.57 14.31 -11.43
CA ALA A 112 -7.62 13.78 -10.44
C ALA A 112 -6.17 13.87 -10.94
N THR A 113 -5.91 13.50 -12.20
CA THR A 113 -4.58 13.62 -12.83
C THR A 113 -4.08 15.07 -12.81
N ALA A 114 -4.93 16.01 -13.24
CA ALA A 114 -4.60 17.44 -13.25
C ALA A 114 -4.30 17.98 -11.85
N LEU A 115 -5.09 17.60 -10.83
CA LEU A 115 -4.82 17.96 -9.43
C LEU A 115 -3.47 17.42 -8.95
N GLY A 116 -3.12 16.19 -9.32
CA GLY A 116 -1.80 15.62 -9.03
C GLY A 116 -0.65 16.33 -9.76
N VAL A 117 -0.90 16.83 -10.97
CA VAL A 117 0.07 17.61 -11.76
C VAL A 117 0.33 18.99 -11.16
N ILE A 118 -0.70 19.62 -10.57
CA ILE A 118 -0.54 20.84 -9.76
C ILE A 118 0.36 20.54 -8.54
N GLY A 119 0.13 19.42 -7.87
CA GLY A 119 0.95 18.98 -6.73
C GLY A 119 0.62 19.76 -5.46
N ALA A 120 1.62 20.12 -4.65
CA ALA A 120 1.46 20.73 -3.32
C ALA A 120 0.43 21.88 -3.22
N PRO A 121 0.34 22.81 -4.18
CA PRO A 121 -0.65 23.89 -4.13
C PRO A 121 -2.12 23.40 -4.12
N ALA A 122 -2.41 22.21 -4.65
CA ALA A 122 -3.75 21.64 -4.70
C ALA A 122 -4.28 21.10 -3.35
N THR A 123 -3.82 21.63 -2.22
CA THR A 123 -4.21 21.21 -0.86
C THR A 123 -5.73 21.26 -0.65
N ASN A 124 -6.40 22.28 -1.21
CA ASN A 124 -7.86 22.43 -1.10
C ASN A 124 -8.66 21.30 -1.79
N ALA A 125 -8.02 20.49 -2.65
CA ALA A 125 -8.65 19.35 -3.28
C ALA A 125 -8.59 18.06 -2.44
N ILE A 126 -7.79 18.03 -1.37
CA ILE A 126 -7.56 16.82 -0.55
C ILE A 126 -8.88 16.18 -0.07
N PRO A 127 -9.88 16.92 0.47
CA PRO A 127 -11.14 16.30 0.90
C PRO A 127 -11.93 15.66 -0.25
N ALA A 128 -11.89 16.27 -1.44
CA ALA A 128 -12.58 15.74 -2.62
C ALA A 128 -11.87 14.50 -3.18
N LEU A 129 -10.53 14.51 -3.19
CA LEU A 129 -9.71 13.35 -3.54
C LEU A 129 -9.89 12.20 -2.54
N GLY A 130 -10.04 12.50 -1.25
CA GLY A 130 -10.37 11.53 -0.20
C GLY A 130 -11.72 10.84 -0.41
N ARG A 131 -12.73 11.54 -0.95
CA ARG A 131 -13.97 10.91 -1.40
C ARG A 131 -13.78 10.08 -2.66
N ALA A 132 -12.95 10.55 -3.59
CA ALA A 132 -12.64 9.82 -4.81
C ALA A 132 -11.85 8.52 -4.56
N LEU A 133 -11.12 8.40 -3.44
CA LEU A 133 -10.53 7.14 -3.00
C LEU A 133 -11.57 6.04 -2.69
N ARG A 134 -12.82 6.41 -2.39
CA ARG A 134 -13.90 5.49 -2.03
C ARG A 134 -14.87 5.22 -3.18
N THR A 135 -14.48 5.57 -4.41
CA THR A 135 -15.34 5.37 -5.59
C THR A 135 -15.23 3.95 -6.13
N ASP A 136 -16.35 3.37 -6.57
CA ASP A 136 -16.34 2.01 -7.17
C ASP A 136 -15.44 1.85 -8.40
N HIS A 137 -15.12 2.95 -9.09
CA HIS A 137 -14.33 2.89 -10.31
C HIS A 137 -12.82 2.90 -10.04
N HIS A 138 -12.17 1.77 -10.29
CA HIS A 138 -10.73 1.55 -10.03
C HIS A 138 -9.81 2.67 -10.58
N GLN A 139 -10.03 3.13 -11.81
CA GLN A 139 -9.17 4.16 -12.42
C GLN A 139 -9.25 5.50 -11.69
N VAL A 140 -10.45 5.95 -11.31
CA VAL A 140 -10.63 7.22 -10.59
C VAL A 140 -9.98 7.13 -9.21
N ARG A 141 -10.11 5.99 -8.54
CA ARG A 141 -9.47 5.71 -7.25
C ARG A 141 -7.95 5.78 -7.34
N TRP A 142 -7.37 5.13 -8.34
CA TRP A 142 -5.93 5.13 -8.58
C TRP A 142 -5.41 6.54 -8.86
N ASN A 143 -6.07 7.30 -9.74
CA ASN A 143 -5.67 8.68 -10.04
C ASN A 143 -5.82 9.58 -8.80
N ALA A 144 -6.86 9.38 -7.98
CA ALA A 144 -7.03 10.12 -6.72
C ALA A 144 -5.91 9.83 -5.72
N SER A 145 -5.53 8.56 -5.53
CA SER A 145 -4.36 8.17 -4.73
C SER A 145 -3.08 8.79 -5.28
N ALA A 146 -2.90 8.73 -6.61
CA ALA A 146 -1.75 9.29 -7.31
C ALA A 146 -1.65 10.83 -7.18
N ALA A 147 -2.78 11.51 -7.05
CA ALA A 147 -2.83 12.95 -6.81
C ALA A 147 -2.50 13.28 -5.35
N LEU A 148 -3.05 12.52 -4.39
CA LEU A 148 -2.83 12.74 -2.95
C LEU A 148 -1.35 12.64 -2.57
N TRP A 149 -0.60 11.65 -3.08
CA TRP A 149 0.83 11.57 -2.77
C TRP A 149 1.64 12.70 -3.43
N ARG A 150 1.24 13.16 -4.63
CA ARG A 150 1.89 14.31 -5.30
C ARG A 150 1.60 15.64 -4.64
N ILE A 151 0.46 15.78 -3.97
CA ILE A 151 0.17 16.94 -3.11
C ILE A 151 1.09 16.92 -1.88
N GLY A 152 1.40 15.74 -1.35
CA GLY A 152 2.42 15.57 -0.32
C GLY A 152 1.85 15.39 1.08
N ARG A 153 2.60 15.84 2.10
CA ARG A 153 2.36 15.61 3.53
C ARG A 153 0.98 16.04 4.01
N GLU A 154 0.40 17.10 3.44
CA GLU A 154 -0.94 17.56 3.78
C GLU A 154 -2.02 16.49 3.54
N SER A 155 -1.77 15.51 2.67
CA SER A 155 -2.68 14.39 2.41
C SER A 155 -2.67 13.32 3.51
N LEU A 156 -1.72 13.37 4.46
CA LEU A 156 -1.54 12.32 5.48
C LEU A 156 -2.80 12.02 6.30
N PRO A 157 -3.58 13.01 6.79
CA PRO A 157 -4.77 12.72 7.58
C PRO A 157 -5.81 11.91 6.78
N VAL A 158 -6.09 12.31 5.54
CA VAL A 158 -7.06 11.63 4.67
C VAL A 158 -6.58 10.22 4.28
N LEU A 159 -5.29 10.05 3.99
CA LEU A 159 -4.72 8.74 3.69
C LEU A 159 -4.77 7.82 4.93
N THR A 160 -4.41 8.34 6.09
CA THR A 160 -4.43 7.59 7.37
C THR A 160 -5.86 7.14 7.72
N GLU A 161 -6.85 8.00 7.52
CA GLU A 161 -8.27 7.66 7.68
C GLU A 161 -8.70 6.56 6.69
N ALA A 162 -8.30 6.67 5.42
CA ALA A 162 -8.63 5.69 4.38
C ALA A 162 -8.02 4.30 4.60
N LEU A 163 -7.00 4.16 5.45
CA LEU A 163 -6.48 2.84 5.89
C LEU A 163 -7.45 2.09 6.82
N GLN A 164 -8.45 2.78 7.37
CA GLN A 164 -9.46 2.19 8.26
C GLN A 164 -10.75 1.84 7.51
N ASP A 165 -10.77 2.03 6.19
CA ASP A 165 -11.94 1.75 5.37
C ASP A 165 -12.20 0.23 5.27
N SER A 166 -13.47 -0.15 5.20
CA SER A 166 -13.87 -1.56 5.01
C SER A 166 -13.56 -2.09 3.61
N ASP A 167 -13.47 -1.20 2.60
CA ASP A 167 -13.18 -1.58 1.23
C ASP A 167 -11.68 -1.80 1.04
N VAL A 168 -11.31 -3.05 0.78
CA VAL A 168 -9.94 -3.49 0.46
C VAL A 168 -9.29 -2.63 -0.62
N THR A 169 -10.05 -2.19 -1.62
CA THR A 169 -9.49 -1.43 -2.73
C THR A 169 -9.17 0.03 -2.34
N THR A 170 -9.96 0.64 -1.47
CA THR A 170 -9.66 1.95 -0.84
C THR A 170 -8.40 1.85 0.02
N LEU A 171 -8.32 0.83 0.86
CA LEU A 171 -7.22 0.57 1.78
C LEU A 171 -5.88 0.42 1.03
N ARG A 172 -5.87 -0.38 -0.04
CA ARG A 172 -4.70 -0.57 -0.92
C ARG A 172 -4.27 0.71 -1.61
N ALA A 173 -5.22 1.51 -2.11
CA ALA A 173 -4.93 2.79 -2.75
C ALA A 173 -4.32 3.80 -1.77
N SER A 174 -4.78 3.80 -0.51
CA SER A 174 -4.18 4.61 0.55
C SER A 174 -2.77 4.15 0.91
N ALA A 175 -2.58 2.84 1.16
CA ALA A 175 -1.28 2.26 1.47
C ALA A 175 -0.24 2.55 0.37
N PHE A 176 -0.64 2.49 -0.90
CA PHE A 176 0.20 2.88 -2.04
C PHE A 176 0.61 4.36 -1.99
N ALA A 177 -0.33 5.28 -1.79
CA ALA A 177 -0.01 6.71 -1.72
C ALA A 177 0.96 7.02 -0.56
N LEU A 178 0.77 6.39 0.60
CA LEU A 178 1.69 6.50 1.74
C LEU A 178 3.08 5.93 1.41
N ALA A 179 3.14 4.87 0.61
CA ALA A 179 4.40 4.29 0.16
C ALA A 179 5.19 5.23 -0.75
N GLU A 180 4.49 5.96 -1.65
CA GLU A 180 5.10 6.94 -2.55
C GLU A 180 5.56 8.22 -1.81
N LEU A 181 4.89 8.60 -0.72
CA LEU A 181 5.37 9.68 0.16
C LEU A 181 6.71 9.31 0.84
N GLY A 182 7.01 8.02 1.00
CA GLY A 182 8.27 7.56 1.58
C GLY A 182 8.44 8.02 3.04
N PRO A 183 9.63 8.50 3.46
CA PRO A 183 9.89 8.89 4.85
C PRO A 183 8.91 9.92 5.42
N ASP A 184 8.32 10.75 4.56
CA ASP A 184 7.34 11.77 4.94
C ASP A 184 6.04 11.17 5.49
N ALA A 185 5.74 9.91 5.18
CA ALA A 185 4.60 9.17 5.71
C ALA A 185 4.88 8.50 7.07
N ALA A 186 6.00 8.79 7.73
CA ALA A 186 6.29 8.29 9.08
C ALA A 186 5.13 8.48 10.10
N PRO A 187 4.39 9.61 10.11
CA PRO A 187 3.24 9.77 11.01
C PRO A 187 2.12 8.73 10.82
N ALA A 188 2.03 8.10 9.65
CA ALA A 188 1.02 7.08 9.34
C ALA A 188 1.42 5.66 9.78
N ILE A 189 2.65 5.45 10.27
CA ILE A 189 3.17 4.13 10.68
C ILE A 189 2.24 3.40 11.67
N PRO A 190 1.70 4.04 12.74
CA PRO A 190 0.79 3.35 13.66
C PRO A 190 -0.48 2.81 12.99
N ALA A 191 -1.05 3.57 12.05
CA ALA A 191 -2.23 3.14 11.31
C ALA A 191 -1.90 2.00 10.33
N LEU A 192 -0.73 2.06 9.67
CA LEU A 192 -0.23 0.97 8.83
C LEU A 192 -0.02 -0.32 9.63
N ILE A 193 0.59 -0.25 10.82
CA ILE A 193 0.74 -1.41 11.71
C ILE A 193 -0.62 -2.01 12.08
N ASN A 194 -1.62 -1.17 12.37
CA ASN A 194 -2.97 -1.66 12.63
C ASN A 194 -3.57 -2.36 11.40
N ALA A 195 -3.35 -1.82 10.20
CA ALA A 195 -3.81 -2.41 8.94
C ALA A 195 -3.15 -3.76 8.60
N LEU A 196 -1.99 -4.11 9.19
CA LEU A 196 -1.40 -5.46 9.07
C LEU A 196 -2.28 -6.56 9.70
N LYS A 197 -3.21 -6.20 10.59
CA LYS A 197 -4.16 -7.14 11.20
C LYS A 197 -5.35 -7.48 10.28
N HIS A 198 -5.44 -6.85 9.10
CA HIS A 198 -6.55 -7.04 8.18
C HIS A 198 -6.57 -8.48 7.62
N PRO A 199 -7.76 -9.12 7.46
CA PRO A 199 -7.86 -10.51 7.02
C PRO A 199 -7.39 -10.77 5.59
N SER A 200 -7.52 -9.78 4.69
CA SER A 200 -7.04 -9.89 3.31
C SER A 200 -5.51 -9.85 3.21
N GLN A 201 -4.91 -10.85 2.55
CA GLN A 201 -3.49 -10.89 2.25
C GLN A 201 -3.04 -9.72 1.37
N ASP A 202 -3.87 -9.30 0.41
CA ASP A 202 -3.54 -8.19 -0.50
C ASP A 202 -3.37 -6.87 0.26
N VAL A 203 -4.14 -6.67 1.33
CA VAL A 203 -4.01 -5.51 2.20
C VAL A 203 -2.71 -5.57 2.97
N ARG A 204 -2.41 -6.71 3.61
CA ARG A 204 -1.15 -6.90 4.34
C ARG A 204 0.06 -6.66 3.45
N ASP A 205 0.00 -7.10 2.19
CA ASP A 205 1.07 -6.93 1.22
C ASP A 205 1.28 -5.47 0.84
N ALA A 206 0.21 -4.74 0.55
CA ALA A 206 0.28 -3.30 0.26
C ALA A 206 0.83 -2.50 1.45
N VAL A 207 0.38 -2.82 2.66
CA VAL A 207 0.83 -2.17 3.90
C VAL A 207 2.32 -2.45 4.17
N ASN A 208 2.76 -3.70 3.96
CA ASN A 208 4.17 -4.06 4.12
C ASN A 208 5.07 -3.31 3.11
N ILE A 209 4.64 -3.16 1.84
CA ILE A 209 5.35 -2.33 0.85
C ILE A 209 5.43 -0.87 1.33
N SER A 210 4.34 -0.35 1.88
CA SER A 210 4.27 1.00 2.40
C SER A 210 5.29 1.24 3.52
N LEU A 211 5.27 0.38 4.55
CA LEU A 211 6.24 0.42 5.65
C LEU A 211 7.69 0.32 5.15
N ALA A 212 7.93 -0.49 4.11
CA ALA A 212 9.25 -0.62 3.49
C ALA A 212 9.74 0.65 2.82
N ARG A 213 8.88 1.35 2.09
CA ARG A 213 9.26 2.59 1.40
C ARG A 213 9.37 3.79 2.34
N ILE A 214 8.67 3.77 3.48
CA ILE A 214 8.87 4.74 4.56
C ILE A 214 10.28 4.61 5.17
N GLY A 215 10.80 3.38 5.30
CA GLY A 215 12.20 3.13 5.63
C GLY A 215 12.52 3.15 7.13
N ALA A 216 13.58 3.86 7.52
CA ALA A 216 14.15 3.80 8.88
C ALA A 216 13.14 4.04 10.03
N PRO A 217 12.20 5.00 9.94
CA PRO A 217 11.18 5.19 10.98
C PRO A 217 10.27 3.95 11.19
N SER A 218 10.03 3.17 10.14
CA SER A 218 9.30 1.90 10.25
C SER A 218 10.12 0.87 11.02
N VAL A 219 11.43 0.77 10.76
CA VAL A 219 12.31 -0.21 11.43
C VAL A 219 12.37 0.01 12.93
N SER A 220 12.55 1.26 13.38
CA SER A 220 12.58 1.57 14.81
C SER A 220 11.27 1.19 15.50
N THR A 221 10.14 1.51 14.87
CA THR A 221 8.81 1.19 15.39
C THR A 221 8.54 -0.31 15.41
N LEU A 222 8.86 -1.02 14.33
CA LEU A 222 8.72 -2.48 14.23
C LEU A 222 9.61 -3.21 15.25
N THR A 223 10.84 -2.73 15.46
CA THR A 223 11.75 -3.30 16.48
C THR A 223 11.20 -3.10 17.88
N ASN A 224 10.63 -1.93 18.17
CA ASN A 224 9.99 -1.68 19.47
C ASN A 224 8.77 -2.61 19.68
N LEU A 225 7.98 -2.84 18.64
CA LEU A 225 6.85 -3.79 18.70
C LEU A 225 7.29 -5.24 18.89
N LEU A 226 8.43 -5.65 18.34
CA LEU A 226 8.99 -6.97 18.63
C LEU A 226 9.35 -7.14 20.11
N ALA A 227 9.93 -6.11 20.73
CA ALA A 227 10.36 -6.16 22.11
C ALA A 227 9.17 -6.09 23.10
N HIS A 228 8.22 -5.20 22.86
CA HIS A 228 7.20 -4.82 23.84
C HIS A 228 5.74 -5.00 23.39
N GLY A 229 5.51 -5.37 22.12
CA GLY A 229 4.16 -5.51 21.57
C GLY A 229 3.44 -6.78 22.03
N ASP A 230 2.12 -6.83 21.82
CA ASP A 230 1.31 -8.04 21.98
C ASP A 230 1.67 -9.11 20.91
N LEU A 231 1.20 -10.35 21.09
CA LEU A 231 1.52 -11.47 20.18
C LEU A 231 1.24 -11.13 18.72
N ARG A 232 0.09 -10.49 18.43
CA ARG A 232 -0.31 -10.13 17.05
C ARG A 232 0.57 -9.03 16.47
N ALA A 233 0.95 -8.05 17.28
CA ALA A 233 1.84 -6.96 16.87
C ALA A 233 3.26 -7.48 16.61
N ARG A 234 3.74 -8.44 17.41
CA ARG A 234 5.01 -9.12 17.18
C ARG A 234 4.99 -9.92 15.89
N GLU A 235 3.96 -10.74 15.67
CA GLU A 235 3.79 -11.51 14.42
C GLU A 235 3.78 -10.61 13.19
N ALA A 236 3.01 -9.52 13.23
CA ALA A 236 2.97 -8.53 12.17
C ALA A 236 4.35 -7.92 11.90
N ALA A 237 5.09 -7.56 12.96
CA ALA A 237 6.42 -7.00 12.83
C ALA A 237 7.43 -7.99 12.23
N VAL A 238 7.42 -9.26 12.67
CA VAL A 238 8.26 -10.32 12.08
C VAL A 238 7.91 -10.50 10.60
N GLN A 239 6.63 -10.56 10.23
CA GLN A 239 6.21 -10.72 8.84
C GLN A 239 6.66 -9.56 7.95
N THR A 240 6.52 -8.31 8.42
CA THR A 240 6.99 -7.14 7.66
C THR A 240 8.51 -7.18 7.45
N ILE A 241 9.27 -7.49 8.51
CA ILE A 241 10.73 -7.57 8.49
C ILE A 241 11.23 -8.71 7.59
N MET A 242 10.55 -9.86 7.57
CA MET A 242 10.91 -10.97 6.69
C MET A 242 10.55 -10.71 5.23
N LYS A 243 9.40 -10.09 4.97
CA LYS A 243 8.86 -9.90 3.62
C LYS A 243 9.55 -8.76 2.86
N PHE A 244 9.98 -7.73 3.57
CA PHE A 244 10.77 -6.65 3.01
C PHE A 244 12.09 -6.64 3.75
N GLN A 245 13.18 -6.93 3.02
CA GLN A 245 14.58 -6.85 3.46
C GLN A 245 14.98 -5.40 3.82
N LEU A 246 14.17 -4.73 4.65
CA LEU A 246 14.36 -3.46 5.30
C LEU A 246 15.61 -3.58 6.16
N SER A 247 16.73 -3.40 5.47
CA SER A 247 18.09 -3.41 5.97
C SER A 247 18.36 -4.53 6.96
N VAL A 248 18.56 -5.75 6.45
CA VAL A 248 19.15 -6.88 7.21
C VAL A 248 20.42 -6.45 7.98
N ARG A 249 21.12 -5.40 7.53
CA ARG A 249 22.24 -4.76 8.25
C ARG A 249 21.88 -4.08 9.58
N LEU A 250 20.67 -3.52 9.73
CA LEU A 250 20.24 -2.79 10.94
C LEU A 250 19.46 -3.69 11.91
N THR A 251 18.72 -4.66 11.37
CA THR A 251 17.84 -5.52 12.17
C THR A 251 18.61 -6.65 12.87
N VAL A 252 19.64 -7.20 12.24
CA VAL A 252 20.39 -8.33 12.81
C VAL A 252 21.07 -7.97 14.13
N PRO A 253 21.74 -6.81 14.30
CA PRO A 253 22.25 -6.42 15.61
C PRO A 253 21.17 -6.28 16.69
N ALA A 254 19.99 -5.74 16.35
CA ALA A 254 18.89 -5.58 17.30
C ALA A 254 18.26 -6.92 17.71
N LEU A 255 18.04 -7.82 16.75
CA LEU A 255 17.55 -9.18 17.02
C LEU A 255 18.59 -10.00 17.80
N ALA A 256 19.88 -9.85 17.48
CA ALA A 256 20.97 -10.49 18.23
C ALA A 256 20.98 -10.04 19.70
N LYS A 257 20.75 -8.75 19.97
CA LYS A 257 20.60 -8.22 21.31
C LYS A 257 19.37 -8.80 22.02
N LEU A 258 18.21 -8.77 21.35
CA LEU A 258 16.95 -9.28 21.91
C LEU A 258 16.99 -10.80 22.21
N ALA A 259 17.66 -11.58 21.36
CA ALA A 259 17.84 -13.02 21.54
C ALA A 259 18.59 -13.40 22.82
N VAL A 260 19.42 -12.50 23.34
CA VAL A 260 20.26 -12.74 24.52
C VAL A 260 19.75 -12.00 25.76
N GLU A 261 19.33 -10.74 25.60
CA GLU A 261 19.07 -9.84 26.73
C GLU A 261 17.59 -9.71 27.10
N ALA A 262 16.64 -10.26 26.32
CA ALA A 262 15.22 -10.11 26.66
C ALA A 262 14.83 -10.93 27.90
N ASP A 263 14.11 -10.30 28.83
CA ASP A 263 13.61 -10.96 30.05
C ASP A 263 12.67 -12.12 29.74
N SER A 264 11.78 -11.94 28.75
CA SER A 264 10.77 -12.93 28.38
C SER A 264 11.38 -14.06 27.52
N PRO A 265 11.22 -15.33 27.93
CA PRO A 265 11.58 -16.50 27.12
C PRO A 265 11.01 -16.48 25.71
N ILE A 266 9.75 -16.05 25.59
CA ILE A 266 9.03 -15.99 24.32
C ILE A 266 9.69 -14.96 23.40
N SER A 267 10.07 -13.79 23.93
CA SER A 267 10.78 -12.77 23.15
C SER A 267 12.15 -13.26 22.67
N ARG A 268 12.90 -13.99 23.52
CA ARG A 268 14.19 -14.57 23.12
C ARG A 268 14.02 -15.62 22.02
N GLN A 269 13.06 -16.53 22.19
CA GLN A 269 12.72 -17.55 21.19
C GLN A 269 12.36 -16.91 19.84
N GLN A 270 11.45 -15.92 19.85
CA GLN A 270 11.02 -15.23 18.63
C GLN A 270 12.18 -14.51 17.94
N ALA A 271 13.09 -13.91 18.70
CA ALA A 271 14.28 -13.26 18.14
C ALA A 271 15.24 -14.28 17.48
N VAL A 272 15.45 -15.43 18.13
CA VAL A 272 16.27 -16.53 17.61
C VAL A 272 15.67 -17.13 16.33
N GLU A 273 14.37 -17.39 16.31
CA GLU A 273 13.65 -17.87 15.11
C GLU A 273 13.73 -16.85 13.97
N ALA A 274 13.57 -15.56 14.27
CA ALA A 274 13.71 -14.49 13.29
C ALA A 274 15.13 -14.45 12.69
N LEU A 275 16.18 -14.56 13.52
CA LEU A 275 17.56 -14.66 13.03
C LEU A 275 17.76 -15.89 12.12
N GLY A 276 17.20 -17.03 12.51
CA GLY A 276 17.20 -18.27 11.72
C GLY A 276 16.53 -18.13 10.35
N ASN A 277 15.36 -17.47 10.31
CA ASN A 277 14.61 -17.23 9.08
C ASN A 277 15.27 -16.19 8.17
N ILE A 278 15.97 -15.20 8.74
CA ILE A 278 16.75 -14.21 7.98
C ILE A 278 17.92 -14.88 7.23
N ARG A 279 18.49 -15.96 7.79
CA ARG A 279 19.60 -16.74 7.20
C ARG A 279 20.81 -15.90 6.80
N LEU A 280 21.08 -14.80 7.52
CA LEU A 280 22.26 -13.97 7.29
C LEU A 280 23.33 -14.26 8.36
N PRO A 281 24.41 -14.99 8.02
CA PRO A 281 25.44 -15.40 8.97
C PRO A 281 26.41 -14.25 9.29
N THR A 282 25.91 -13.20 9.95
CA THR A 282 26.76 -12.12 10.48
C THR A 282 27.36 -12.52 11.83
N ASN A 283 28.50 -11.92 12.19
CA ASN A 283 29.12 -12.19 13.49
C ASN A 283 28.17 -11.93 14.68
N PRO A 284 27.38 -10.83 14.73
CA PRO A 284 26.39 -10.63 15.79
C PRO A 284 25.33 -11.74 15.84
N ALA A 285 24.81 -12.17 14.69
CA ALA A 285 23.81 -13.24 14.63
C ALA A 285 24.38 -14.56 15.15
N ILE A 286 25.52 -14.99 14.62
CA ILE A 286 26.15 -16.26 15.03
C ILE A 286 26.47 -16.23 16.52
N LYS A 287 27.05 -15.15 17.04
CA LYS A 287 27.37 -15.03 18.47
C LYS A 287 26.11 -15.10 19.36
N ALA A 288 25.03 -14.42 18.97
CA ALA A 288 23.77 -14.47 19.71
C ALA A 288 23.16 -15.87 19.70
N LEU A 289 23.12 -16.54 18.54
CA LEU A 289 22.62 -17.91 18.42
C LEU A 289 23.47 -18.90 19.23
N THR A 290 24.80 -18.77 19.20
CA THR A 290 25.71 -19.60 20.02
C THR A 290 25.46 -19.40 21.51
N THR A 291 25.13 -18.17 21.93
CA THR A 291 24.76 -17.87 23.33
C THR A 291 23.40 -18.48 23.69
N ALA A 292 22.43 -18.38 22.78
CA ALA A 292 21.07 -18.91 22.96
C ALA A 292 21.01 -20.45 23.06
N LEU A 293 22.03 -21.18 22.57
CA LEU A 293 22.18 -22.62 22.83
C LEU A 293 22.34 -22.96 24.32
N GLN A 294 22.74 -22.00 25.16
CA GLN A 294 22.90 -22.16 26.60
C GLN A 294 21.74 -21.57 27.41
N ASP A 295 20.63 -21.20 26.75
CA ASP A 295 19.48 -20.60 27.42
C ASP A 295 18.83 -21.58 28.41
N ARG A 296 18.24 -21.04 29.48
CA ARG A 296 17.51 -21.84 30.48
C ARG A 296 16.30 -22.55 29.85
N GLU A 297 15.71 -21.94 28.83
CA GLU A 297 14.46 -22.39 28.23
C GLU A 297 14.70 -23.29 27.02
N LYS A 298 14.14 -24.51 27.06
CA LYS A 298 14.36 -25.52 26.01
C LYS A 298 13.97 -25.04 24.61
N ASN A 299 12.92 -24.23 24.50
CA ASN A 299 12.43 -23.73 23.21
C ASN A 299 13.43 -22.74 22.57
N VAL A 300 14.13 -21.95 23.39
CA VAL A 300 15.16 -21.02 22.92
C VAL A 300 16.38 -21.81 22.44
N ARG A 301 16.82 -22.82 23.20
CA ARG A 301 17.92 -23.72 22.80
C ARG A 301 17.62 -24.46 21.51
N LEU A 302 16.41 -25.03 21.40
CA LEU A 302 15.92 -25.73 20.21
C LEU A 302 15.91 -24.81 18.99
N ALA A 303 15.34 -23.62 19.12
CA ALA A 303 15.30 -22.62 18.05
C ALA A 303 16.72 -22.22 17.61
N ALA A 304 17.66 -22.10 18.55
CA ALA A 304 19.04 -21.72 18.26
C ALA A 304 19.78 -22.81 17.47
N ALA A 305 19.62 -24.08 17.85
CA ALA A 305 20.21 -25.21 17.12
C ALA A 305 19.66 -25.28 15.69
N ASN A 306 18.34 -25.17 15.52
CA ASN A 306 17.70 -25.14 14.20
C ASN A 306 18.14 -23.95 13.35
N ALA A 307 18.24 -22.75 13.94
CA ALA A 307 18.69 -21.55 13.26
C ALA A 307 20.15 -21.68 12.76
N LEU A 308 21.04 -22.25 13.56
CA LEU A 308 22.44 -22.48 13.18
C LEU A 308 22.57 -23.50 12.05
N ALA A 309 21.73 -24.55 12.04
CA ALA A 309 21.69 -25.53 10.94
C ALA A 309 21.34 -24.88 9.58
N LEU A 310 20.54 -23.80 9.59
CA LEU A 310 20.20 -23.03 8.39
C LEU A 310 21.31 -22.07 7.93
N MET A 311 22.39 -21.91 8.70
CA MET A 311 23.49 -20.96 8.45
C MET A 311 24.90 -21.58 8.52
N PRO A 312 25.17 -22.67 7.77
CA PRO A 312 26.40 -23.45 7.96
C PRO A 312 27.70 -22.71 7.61
N ALA A 313 27.67 -21.81 6.63
CA ALA A 313 28.86 -21.16 6.08
C ALA A 313 29.72 -20.37 7.08
N ARG A 314 29.18 -19.99 8.26
CA ARG A 314 29.94 -19.34 9.35
C ARG A 314 29.54 -19.79 10.74
N ALA A 315 28.82 -20.91 10.88
CA ALA A 315 28.39 -21.41 12.18
C ALA A 315 29.45 -22.26 12.91
N GLN A 316 30.64 -22.40 12.34
CA GLN A 316 31.77 -23.13 12.93
C GLN A 316 32.10 -22.74 14.39
N PRO A 317 32.04 -21.45 14.80
CA PRO A 317 32.23 -21.06 16.20
C PRO A 317 31.22 -21.68 17.17
N ALA A 318 30.05 -22.13 16.68
CA ALA A 318 29.01 -22.75 17.50
C ALA A 318 29.21 -24.25 17.73
N ILE A 319 30.20 -24.90 17.08
CA ILE A 319 30.37 -26.36 17.14
C ILE A 319 30.52 -26.85 18.59
N SER A 320 31.36 -26.21 19.40
CA SER A 320 31.54 -26.63 20.81
C SER A 320 30.23 -26.58 21.61
N ASN A 321 29.46 -25.50 21.44
CA ASN A 321 28.17 -25.34 22.09
C ASN A 321 27.13 -26.34 21.60
N LEU A 322 27.11 -26.63 20.29
CA LEU A 322 26.22 -27.65 19.71
C LEU A 322 26.61 -29.06 20.19
N THR A 323 27.90 -29.36 20.31
CA THR A 323 28.38 -30.62 20.88
C THR A 323 27.92 -30.78 22.32
N ALA A 324 27.97 -29.72 23.14
CA ALA A 324 27.42 -29.76 24.49
C ALA A 324 25.90 -30.04 24.51
N CYS A 325 25.16 -29.52 23.53
CA CYS A 325 23.72 -29.76 23.39
C CYS A 325 23.36 -31.22 22.99
N LEU A 326 24.34 -32.05 22.58
CA LEU A 326 24.10 -33.48 22.38
C LEU A 326 23.77 -34.22 23.69
N SER A 327 24.13 -33.64 24.83
CA SER A 327 23.79 -34.14 26.17
C SER A 327 22.71 -33.29 26.85
N ASP A 328 21.94 -32.50 26.10
CA ASP A 328 20.85 -31.69 26.64
C ASP A 328 19.74 -32.55 27.27
N GLU A 329 19.08 -32.01 28.29
CA GLU A 329 17.94 -32.65 28.97
C GLU A 329 16.79 -32.94 27.99
N SER A 330 16.55 -32.04 27.03
CA SER A 330 15.46 -32.15 26.05
C SER A 330 15.87 -33.02 24.86
N PRO A 331 15.15 -34.12 24.56
CA PRO A 331 15.41 -34.96 23.38
C PRO A 331 15.39 -34.18 22.06
N GLU A 332 14.50 -33.20 21.93
CA GLU A 332 14.36 -32.35 20.75
C GLU A 332 15.59 -31.48 20.54
N VAL A 333 16.17 -30.94 21.62
CA VAL A 333 17.40 -30.14 21.54
C VAL A 333 18.58 -31.02 21.15
N ARG A 334 18.69 -32.24 21.70
CA ARG A 334 19.73 -33.22 21.31
C ARG A 334 19.66 -33.53 19.81
N GLN A 335 18.45 -33.80 19.30
CA GLN A 335 18.26 -34.09 17.88
C GLN A 335 18.58 -32.89 16.99
N ALA A 336 18.13 -31.68 17.37
CA ALA A 336 18.42 -30.47 16.62
C ALA A 336 19.92 -30.15 16.60
N ALA A 337 20.62 -30.38 17.70
CA ALA A 337 22.06 -30.22 17.80
C ALA A 337 22.82 -31.21 16.90
N ALA A 338 22.43 -32.49 16.90
CA ALA A 338 22.98 -33.50 16.00
C ALA A 338 22.78 -33.12 14.52
N ASN A 339 21.58 -32.66 14.17
CA ASN A 339 21.26 -32.20 12.82
C ASN A 339 22.12 -30.98 12.42
N ALA A 340 22.25 -29.99 13.31
CA ALA A 340 23.06 -28.81 13.06
C ALA A 340 24.54 -29.18 12.87
N LEU A 341 25.10 -30.04 13.71
CA LEU A 341 26.49 -30.52 13.59
C LEU A 341 26.72 -31.27 12.29
N SER A 342 25.76 -32.07 11.83
CA SER A 342 25.87 -32.77 10.53
C SER A 342 26.00 -31.84 9.33
N VAL A 343 25.49 -30.61 9.43
CA VAL A 343 25.51 -29.62 8.32
C VAL A 343 26.65 -28.60 8.49
N ILE A 344 27.07 -28.31 9.72
CA ILE A 344 28.11 -27.31 10.06
C ILE A 344 29.51 -27.92 10.15
N GLY A 345 29.61 -29.19 10.56
CA GLY A 345 30.88 -29.89 10.72
C GLY A 345 31.68 -29.96 9.42
N PRO A 346 33.01 -30.15 9.50
CA PRO A 346 33.80 -30.42 8.30
C PRO A 346 33.22 -31.66 7.61
N ALA A 347 33.17 -31.64 6.28
CA ALA A 347 32.73 -32.78 5.48
C ALA A 347 33.75 -33.93 5.59
N THR A 348 33.87 -34.57 6.76
CA THR A 348 34.71 -35.76 6.97
C THR A 348 34.30 -36.54 8.23
N ASN A 349 33.85 -37.77 8.00
CA ASN A 349 33.82 -38.94 8.89
C ASN A 349 32.89 -38.90 10.13
N ALA A 350 31.60 -39.13 9.88
CA ALA A 350 30.74 -39.77 10.86
C ALA A 350 31.24 -41.21 11.14
N SER A 351 31.96 -41.41 12.24
CA SER A 351 31.91 -42.70 12.92
C SER A 351 30.57 -42.79 13.65
N PRO A 352 29.82 -43.90 13.53
CA PRO A 352 28.53 -44.03 14.18
C PRO A 352 28.75 -44.03 15.70
N VAL A 353 28.09 -43.10 16.39
CA VAL A 353 27.97 -43.16 17.85
C VAL A 353 27.24 -44.46 18.16
N SER A 354 27.93 -45.38 18.83
CA SER A 354 27.35 -46.63 19.30
C SER A 354 26.40 -46.34 20.45
N GLU A 355 25.18 -46.86 20.34
CA GLU A 355 24.21 -46.91 21.43
C GLU A 355 24.77 -47.74 22.59
N ARG A 356 24.83 -47.15 23.78
CA ARG A 356 24.69 -47.84 25.06
C ARG A 356 23.94 -46.97 26.05
#